data_AF-A0A6N9PVT9-F1
#
_entry.id   AF-A0A6N9PVT9-F1
#
_cell.length_a   1.000
_cell.length_b   1.000
_cell.length_c   1.000
_cell.angle_alpha   90.00
_cell.angle_beta   90.00
_cell.angle_gamma   90.00
#
_symmetry.space_group_name_H-M   'P 1'
#
loop_
_entity.id
_entity.type
_entity.pdbx_description
1 polymer ?
#
loop_
_entity_poly.entity_id
_entity_poly.type
_entity_poly.pdbx_seq_one_letter_code
_entity_poly.pdbx_strand_id
1 'polypeptide(L)'
;MSLSIQERLKDLRVQRGLTLEQLAEQTNLSKSALGSYEADDFKDISHYALIKLAKFYGVTTDYLLGLSEMKRHPNADLADLRLSDGMIDLLKSGQVDNALLCELAAHPDFIKLMADLEIYVNGTAVKQVQSANAIVDAMSAMIMKQHNPGLTDPQLRQLIAAHIDDDSFCRYIIQQDIDEIAAGLREAHREDFFSVPEDNPLKGLLEAATEITNPDSDPEQASLAFICKRLRLNFKKLSGEEKKWLKKIAQKSDLLKKPTPQRGRK
;
A
#
# COMPACT_ATOMS: atom_id res chain seq x y z
N MET A 1 6.04 -5.22 11.04
CA MET A 1 6.61 -6.21 11.99
C MET A 1 8.13 -6.14 11.87
N SER A 2 8.87 -6.04 12.98
CA SER A 2 10.34 -6.03 12.94
C SER A 2 10.84 -7.47 12.78
N LEU A 3 11.61 -7.73 11.72
CA LEU A 3 12.26 -9.03 11.48
C LEU A 3 13.18 -9.39 12.65
N SER A 4 13.13 -10.65 13.09
CA SER A 4 14.05 -11.21 14.07
C SER A 4 15.49 -11.23 13.55
N ILE A 5 16.46 -11.36 14.44
CA ILE A 5 17.89 -11.45 14.10
C ILE A 5 18.13 -12.61 13.11
N GLN A 6 17.47 -13.74 13.35
CA GLN A 6 17.53 -14.97 12.57
C GLN A 6 17.01 -14.74 11.14
N GLU A 7 15.84 -14.12 11.02
CA GLU A 7 15.22 -13.81 9.73
C GLU A 7 16.07 -12.82 8.94
N ARG A 8 16.64 -11.79 9.59
CA ARG A 8 17.54 -10.84 8.93
C ARG A 8 18.79 -11.51 8.36
N LEU A 9 19.41 -12.42 9.10
CA LEU A 9 20.60 -13.16 8.64
C LEU A 9 20.26 -14.05 7.44
N LYS A 10 19.13 -14.75 7.51
CA LYS A 10 18.63 -15.60 6.43
C LYS A 10 18.30 -14.78 5.18
N ASP A 11 17.61 -13.65 5.33
CA ASP A 11 17.25 -12.75 4.24
C ASP A 11 18.48 -12.16 3.56
N LEU A 12 19.49 -11.72 4.33
CA LEU A 12 20.75 -11.22 3.77
C LEU A 12 21.48 -12.28 2.95
N ARG A 13 21.45 -13.54 3.39
CA ARG A 13 22.03 -14.66 2.64
C ARG A 13 21.25 -14.95 1.36
N VAL A 14 19.92 -15.01 1.45
CA VAL A 14 19.04 -15.31 0.31
C VAL A 14 19.07 -14.18 -0.73
N GLN A 15 19.09 -12.92 -0.30
CA GLN A 15 19.24 -11.74 -1.18
C GLN A 15 20.53 -11.79 -2.01
N ARG A 16 21.59 -12.43 -1.50
CA ARG A 16 22.85 -12.64 -2.23
C ARG A 16 22.92 -13.97 -2.98
N GLY A 17 21.87 -14.79 -2.94
CA GLY A 17 21.84 -16.09 -3.62
C GLY A 17 22.84 -17.11 -3.08
N LEU A 18 23.29 -16.96 -1.83
CA LEU A 18 24.38 -17.78 -1.27
C LEU A 18 23.84 -19.02 -0.54
N THR A 19 24.54 -20.14 -0.69
CA THR A 19 24.34 -21.32 0.16
C THR A 19 25.08 -21.14 1.49
N LEU A 20 24.69 -21.89 2.53
CA LEU A 20 25.40 -21.87 3.81
C LEU A 20 26.87 -22.30 3.68
N GLU A 21 27.20 -23.14 2.68
CA GLU A 21 28.57 -23.56 2.38
C GLU A 21 29.39 -22.40 1.80
N GLN A 22 28.84 -21.70 0.80
CA GLN A 22 29.50 -20.54 0.20
C GLN A 22 29.68 -19.41 1.22
N LEU A 23 28.68 -19.19 2.08
CA LEU A 23 28.79 -18.21 3.15
C LEU A 23 29.88 -18.60 4.17
N ALA A 24 29.97 -19.88 4.53
CA ALA A 24 30.99 -20.41 5.42
C ALA A 24 32.41 -20.19 4.86
N GLU A 25 32.63 -20.48 3.59
CA GLU A 25 33.91 -20.27 2.90
C GLU A 25 34.31 -18.79 2.87
N GLN A 26 33.38 -17.90 2.54
CA GLN A 26 33.68 -16.47 2.42
C GLN A 26 33.85 -15.76 3.76
N THR A 27 33.10 -16.18 4.78
CA THR A 27 33.17 -15.58 6.12
C THR A 27 34.16 -16.30 7.05
N ASN A 28 34.71 -17.44 6.65
CA ASN A 28 35.51 -18.32 7.52
C ASN A 28 34.78 -18.61 8.85
N LEU A 29 33.47 -18.86 8.78
CA LEU A 29 32.62 -19.30 9.89
C LEU A 29 32.14 -20.71 9.59
N SER A 30 31.90 -21.54 10.61
CA SER A 30 31.48 -22.91 10.36
C SER A 30 30.04 -22.94 9.81
N LYS A 31 29.80 -23.81 8.82
CA LYS A 31 28.46 -24.05 8.25
C LYS A 31 27.42 -24.37 9.34
N SER A 32 27.82 -25.15 10.34
CA SER A 32 26.96 -25.51 11.47
C SER A 32 26.62 -24.31 12.36
N ALA A 33 27.58 -23.39 12.59
CA ALA A 33 27.33 -22.17 13.33
C ALA A 33 26.37 -21.26 12.57
N LEU A 34 26.60 -21.03 11.27
CA LEU A 34 25.72 -20.22 10.41
C LEU A 34 24.30 -20.79 10.36
N GLY A 35 24.16 -22.10 10.16
CA GLY A 35 22.86 -22.77 10.19
C GLY A 35 22.17 -22.68 11.56
N SER A 36 22.94 -22.61 12.66
CA SER A 36 22.36 -22.38 13.99
C SER A 36 21.94 -20.92 14.20
N TYR A 37 22.63 -19.95 13.58
CA TYR A 37 22.30 -18.53 13.71
C TYR A 37 21.05 -18.14 12.91
N GLU A 38 20.75 -18.86 11.84
CA GLU A 38 19.54 -18.68 11.03
C GLU A 38 18.35 -19.51 11.52
N ALA A 39 18.53 -20.38 12.51
CA ALA A 39 17.46 -21.19 13.09
C ALA A 39 16.72 -20.40 14.18
N ASP A 40 15.43 -20.64 14.36
CA ASP A 40 14.56 -20.01 15.39
C ASP A 40 15.00 -20.26 16.85
N ASP A 41 16.10 -21.00 17.06
CA ASP A 41 16.63 -21.27 18.38
C ASP A 41 17.52 -20.11 18.83
N PHE A 42 17.29 -19.61 20.05
CA PHE A 42 18.04 -18.49 20.63
C PHE A 42 19.45 -18.95 20.99
N LYS A 43 20.35 -18.91 20.00
CA LYS A 43 21.75 -19.27 20.17
C LYS A 43 22.62 -18.02 20.17
N ASP A 44 23.51 -17.92 21.16
CA ASP A 44 24.42 -16.79 21.28
C ASP A 44 25.31 -16.66 20.03
N ILE A 45 25.19 -15.52 19.36
CA ILE A 45 26.08 -15.15 18.26
C ILE A 45 27.31 -14.50 18.86
N SER A 46 28.48 -15.10 18.64
CA SER A 46 29.73 -14.51 19.12
C SER A 46 29.94 -13.13 18.47
N HIS A 47 30.43 -12.16 19.25
CA HIS A 47 30.83 -10.84 18.75
C HIS A 47 31.75 -10.92 17.50
N TYR A 48 32.66 -11.91 17.45
CA TYR A 48 33.52 -12.18 16.29
C TYR A 48 32.72 -12.51 15.03
N ALA A 49 31.74 -13.42 15.13
CA ALA A 49 30.88 -13.78 14.02
C ALA A 49 30.03 -12.59 13.57
N LEU A 50 29.47 -11.83 14.53
CA LEU A 50 28.65 -10.66 14.25
C LEU A 50 29.43 -9.59 13.46
N ILE A 51 30.65 -9.27 13.89
CA ILE A 51 31.53 -8.29 13.19
C ILE A 51 31.89 -8.79 11.79
N LYS A 52 32.19 -10.08 11.63
CA LYS A 52 32.49 -10.67 10.32
C LYS A 52 31.30 -10.60 9.37
N LEU A 53 30.11 -10.98 9.85
CA LEU A 53 28.88 -10.94 9.06
C LEU A 53 28.52 -9.50 8.69
N ALA A 54 28.64 -8.55 9.62
CA ALA A 54 28.41 -7.13 9.37
C ALA A 54 29.33 -6.61 8.25
N LYS A 55 30.63 -6.90 8.33
CA LYS A 55 31.61 -6.52 7.29
C LYS A 55 31.31 -7.21 5.96
N PHE A 56 31.00 -8.50 5.97
CA PHE A 56 30.69 -9.27 4.78
C PHE A 56 29.46 -8.73 4.05
N TYR A 57 28.37 -8.48 4.79
CA TYR A 57 27.13 -7.97 4.23
C TYR A 57 27.16 -6.46 3.95
N GLY A 58 28.17 -5.75 4.47
CA GLY A 58 28.28 -4.30 4.36
C GLY A 58 27.13 -3.62 5.11
N VAL A 59 26.77 -4.15 6.28
CA VAL A 59 25.71 -3.63 7.15
C VAL A 59 26.26 -3.32 8.54
N THR A 60 25.50 -2.58 9.33
CA THR A 60 25.84 -2.29 10.73
C THR A 60 25.56 -3.50 11.62
N THR A 61 26.28 -3.61 12.74
CA THR A 61 25.96 -4.58 13.78
C THR A 61 24.58 -4.32 14.38
N ASP A 62 24.18 -3.05 14.48
CA ASP A 62 22.88 -2.63 14.99
C ASP A 62 21.73 -3.14 14.09
N TYR A 63 21.95 -3.16 12.77
CA TYR A 63 21.02 -3.79 11.84
C TYR A 63 20.97 -5.31 12.03
N LEU A 64 22.10 -5.99 12.21
CA LEU A 64 22.09 -7.44 12.46
C LEU A 64 21.38 -7.79 13.76
N LEU A 65 21.53 -6.96 14.80
CA LEU A 65 20.96 -7.19 16.12
C LEU A 65 19.49 -6.77 16.26
N GLY A 66 18.85 -6.27 15.20
CA GLY A 66 17.46 -5.80 15.29
C GLY A 66 17.29 -4.43 15.96
N LEU A 67 18.39 -3.72 16.27
CA LEU A 67 18.37 -2.43 16.95
C LEU A 67 18.09 -1.26 15.99
N SER A 68 18.31 -1.46 14.68
CA SER A 68 18.04 -0.47 13.63
C SER A 68 17.51 -1.15 12.37
N GLU A 69 16.59 -0.51 11.65
CA GLU A 69 16.21 -0.91 10.28
C GLU A 69 17.20 -0.39 9.23
N MET A 70 18.09 0.54 9.60
CA MET A 70 19.06 1.13 8.70
C MET A 70 20.26 0.20 8.48
N LYS A 71 20.30 -0.42 7.29
CA LYS A 71 21.38 -1.36 6.92
C LYS A 71 22.78 -0.73 7.00
N ARG A 72 22.99 0.49 6.50
CA ARG A 72 24.34 1.02 6.22
C ARG A 72 24.70 2.36 6.87
N HIS A 73 23.70 3.15 7.26
CA HIS A 73 23.89 4.53 7.68
C HIS A 73 23.24 4.77 9.04
N PRO A 74 23.81 4.23 10.14
CA PRO A 74 23.19 4.28 11.46
C PRO A 74 23.12 5.72 12.01
N ASN A 75 24.01 6.59 11.52
CA ASN A 75 24.04 8.03 11.77
C ASN A 75 24.19 8.76 10.43
N ALA A 76 23.23 8.59 9.51
CA ALA A 76 23.17 9.46 8.35
C ALA A 76 23.15 10.92 8.84
N ASP A 77 24.07 11.75 8.36
CA ASP A 77 24.07 13.16 8.73
C ASP A 77 22.81 13.81 8.14
N LEU A 78 21.87 14.16 9.02
CA LEU A 78 20.63 14.82 8.64
C LEU A 78 20.90 16.17 7.97
N ALA A 79 22.06 16.79 8.23
CA ALA A 79 22.46 18.05 7.59
C ALA A 79 22.67 17.89 6.08
N ASP A 80 23.21 16.75 5.63
CA ASP A 80 23.42 16.47 4.21
C ASP A 80 22.11 16.31 3.44
N LEU A 81 21.02 15.91 4.13
CA LEU A 81 19.69 15.75 3.55
C LEU A 81 18.93 17.08 3.38
N ARG A 82 19.47 18.19 3.91
CA ARG A 82 18.89 19.54 3.83
C ARG A 82 17.42 19.61 4.26
N LEU A 83 17.02 18.77 5.21
CA LEU A 83 15.68 18.81 5.79
C LEU A 83 15.55 20.04 6.69
N SER A 84 14.46 20.79 6.56
CA SER A 84 14.16 21.89 7.47
C SER A 84 13.70 21.36 8.83
N ASP A 85 13.84 22.16 9.89
CA ASP A 85 13.36 21.80 11.23
C ASP A 85 11.87 21.42 11.21
N GLY A 86 11.05 22.16 10.44
CA GLY A 86 9.63 21.85 10.29
C GLY A 86 9.36 20.50 9.62
N MET A 87 10.20 20.06 8.67
CA MET A 87 10.08 18.73 8.07
C MET A 87 10.44 17.64 9.08
N ILE A 88 11.48 17.87 9.89
CA ILE A 88 11.88 16.92 10.94
C ILE A 88 10.77 16.78 11.99
N ASP A 89 10.16 17.89 12.41
CA ASP A 89 9.05 17.89 13.35
C ASP A 89 7.82 17.17 12.78
N LEU A 90 7.50 17.40 11.51
CA LEU A 90 6.42 16.71 10.81
C LEU A 90 6.64 15.20 10.77
N LEU A 91 7.84 14.74 10.39
CA LEU A 91 8.19 13.31 10.37
C LEU A 91 8.14 12.69 11.77
N LYS A 92 8.43 13.46 12.83
CA LYS A 92 8.33 12.99 14.23
C LYS A 92 6.93 13.06 14.81
N SER A 93 6.05 13.90 14.25
CA SER A 93 4.72 14.18 14.81
C SER A 93 3.76 12.99 14.77
N GLY A 94 4.05 11.96 13.96
CA GLY A 94 3.16 10.83 13.70
C GLY A 94 1.94 11.19 12.84
N GLN A 95 1.86 12.41 12.30
CA GLN A 95 0.79 12.84 11.40
C GLN A 95 0.94 12.28 9.98
N VAL A 96 2.15 11.86 9.63
CA VAL A 96 2.46 11.25 8.33
C VAL A 96 2.89 9.81 8.56
N ASP A 97 2.37 8.92 7.72
CA ASP A 97 2.89 7.55 7.64
C ASP A 97 4.25 7.59 6.95
N ASN A 98 5.31 7.59 7.76
CA ASN A 98 6.67 7.63 7.26
C ASN A 98 7.04 6.39 6.44
N ALA A 99 6.41 5.23 6.68
CA ALA A 99 6.66 4.03 5.89
C ALA A 99 6.11 4.23 4.48
N LEU A 100 4.86 4.67 4.37
CA LEU A 100 4.24 5.00 3.08
C LEU A 100 5.00 6.12 2.34
N LEU A 101 5.48 7.13 3.06
CA LEU A 101 6.30 8.20 2.47
C LEU A 101 7.62 7.65 1.89
N CYS A 102 8.27 6.71 2.59
CA CYS A 102 9.48 6.07 2.09
C CYS A 102 9.20 5.20 0.87
N GLU A 103 8.09 4.48 0.85
CA GLU A 103 7.67 3.68 -0.32
C GLU A 103 7.37 4.56 -1.53
N LEU A 104 6.67 5.67 -1.33
CA LEU A 104 6.44 6.69 -2.35
C LEU A 104 7.78 7.20 -2.92
N ALA A 105 8.71 7.59 -2.04
CA ALA A 105 10.01 8.10 -2.43
C ALA A 105 10.91 7.05 -3.10
N ALA A 106 10.70 5.76 -2.81
CA ALA A 106 11.43 4.64 -3.40
C ALA A 106 10.85 4.16 -4.74
N HIS A 107 9.67 4.68 -5.15
CA HIS A 107 9.07 4.30 -6.42
C HIS A 107 9.98 4.70 -7.60
N PRO A 108 10.16 3.84 -8.63
CA PRO A 108 11.05 4.13 -9.77
C PRO A 108 10.76 5.48 -10.45
N ASP A 109 9.47 5.80 -10.60
CA ASP A 109 9.01 7.03 -11.27
C ASP A 109 8.99 8.27 -10.35
N PHE A 110 9.30 8.14 -9.05
CA PHE A 110 9.30 9.28 -8.14
C PHE A 110 10.30 10.37 -8.55
N ILE A 111 11.48 9.98 -9.04
CA ILE A 111 12.50 10.92 -9.52
C ILE A 111 12.00 11.70 -10.75
N LYS A 112 11.25 11.02 -11.64
CA LYS A 112 10.62 11.66 -12.80
C LYS A 112 9.58 12.68 -12.34
N LEU A 113 8.67 12.29 -11.44
CA LEU A 113 7.68 13.19 -10.85
C LEU A 113 8.33 14.43 -10.23
N MET A 114 9.42 14.27 -9.49
CA MET A 114 10.13 15.39 -8.88
C MET A 114 10.72 16.35 -9.92
N ALA A 115 11.26 15.82 -11.02
CA ALA A 115 11.76 16.63 -12.13
C ALA A 115 10.62 17.40 -12.83
N ASP A 116 9.49 16.75 -13.09
CA ASP A 116 8.32 17.39 -13.72
C ASP A 116 7.70 18.46 -12.80
N LEU A 117 7.66 18.22 -11.49
CA LEU A 117 7.26 19.21 -10.48
C LEU A 117 8.22 20.41 -10.47
N GLU A 118 9.53 20.17 -10.52
CA GLU A 118 10.53 21.24 -10.58
C GLU A 118 10.39 22.08 -11.86
N ILE A 119 10.16 21.44 -13.00
CA ILE A 119 9.91 22.12 -14.29
C ILE A 119 8.69 23.05 -14.21
N TYR A 120 7.61 22.57 -13.57
CA TYR A 120 6.40 23.36 -13.35
C TYR A 120 6.64 24.53 -12.40
N VAL A 121 7.20 24.27 -11.22
CA VAL A 121 7.46 25.30 -10.19
C VAL A 121 8.41 26.39 -10.69
N ASN A 122 9.45 26.01 -11.43
CA ASN A 122 10.39 26.97 -12.02
C ASN A 122 9.81 27.72 -13.23
N GLY A 123 8.61 27.35 -13.69
CA GLY A 123 7.91 28.00 -14.81
C GLY A 123 8.62 27.89 -16.16
N THR A 124 9.55 26.94 -16.30
CA THR A 124 10.34 26.79 -17.53
C THR A 124 9.47 26.27 -18.67
N ALA A 125 8.64 25.26 -18.41
CA ALA A 125 7.68 24.76 -19.40
C ALA A 125 6.63 25.82 -19.77
N VAL A 126 6.10 26.54 -18.78
CA VAL A 126 5.16 27.65 -18.97
C VAL A 126 5.70 28.68 -19.96
N LYS A 127 6.96 29.12 -19.80
CA LYS A 127 7.59 30.08 -20.73
C LYS A 127 7.72 29.55 -22.16
N GLN A 128 7.99 28.26 -22.34
CA GLN A 128 8.07 27.64 -23.66
C GLN A 128 6.70 27.57 -24.33
N VAL A 129 5.67 27.19 -23.58
CA VAL A 129 4.29 27.17 -24.08
C VAL A 129 3.82 28.57 -24.46
N GLN A 130 4.10 29.57 -23.62
CA GLN A 130 3.79 30.98 -23.94
C GLN A 130 4.51 31.46 -25.20
N SER A 131 5.77 31.06 -25.40
CA SER A 131 6.52 31.38 -26.61
C SER A 131 5.89 30.75 -27.86
N ALA A 132 5.43 29.50 -27.76
CA ALA A 132 4.70 28.84 -28.85
C ALA A 132 3.37 29.53 -29.15
N ASN A 133 2.58 29.85 -28.12
CA ASN A 133 1.32 30.58 -28.26
C ASN A 133 1.54 31.96 -28.92
N ALA A 134 2.60 32.69 -28.54
CA ALA A 134 2.93 33.96 -29.16
C ALA A 134 3.25 33.85 -30.67
N ILE A 135 3.83 32.73 -31.12
CA ILE A 135 4.03 32.46 -32.55
C ILE A 135 2.69 32.24 -33.25
N VAL A 136 1.79 31.45 -32.63
CA VAL A 136 0.43 31.23 -33.14
C VAL A 136 -0.34 32.54 -33.22
N ASP A 137 -0.24 33.41 -32.22
CA ASP A 137 -0.84 34.74 -32.22
C ASP A 137 -0.31 35.62 -33.35
N ALA A 138 1.01 35.66 -33.54
CA ALA A 138 1.64 36.44 -34.60
C ALA A 138 1.21 35.98 -36.00
N MET A 139 1.12 34.66 -36.22
CA MET A 139 0.64 34.09 -37.47
C MET A 139 -0.86 34.40 -37.68
N SER A 140 -1.69 34.24 -36.64
CA SER A 140 -3.13 34.56 -36.70
C SER A 140 -3.36 36.02 -37.06
N ALA A 141 -2.61 36.93 -36.43
CA ALA A 141 -2.68 38.37 -36.70
C ALA A 141 -2.25 38.71 -38.13
N MET A 142 -1.21 38.03 -38.66
CA MET A 142 -0.76 38.22 -40.05
C MET A 142 -1.84 37.78 -41.06
N ILE A 143 -2.47 36.63 -40.82
CA ILE A 143 -3.56 36.11 -41.66
C ILE A 143 -4.76 37.06 -41.62
N MET A 144 -5.16 37.52 -40.43
CA MET A 144 -6.23 38.51 -40.26
C MET A 144 -5.95 39.79 -41.05
N LYS A 145 -4.72 40.32 -40.96
CA LYS A 145 -4.33 41.56 -41.65
C LYS A 145 -4.30 41.42 -43.17
N GLN A 146 -3.81 40.30 -43.69
CA GLN A 146 -3.62 40.11 -45.14
C GLN A 146 -4.90 39.67 -45.88
N HIS A 147 -5.70 38.81 -45.25
CA HIS A 147 -6.80 38.12 -45.93
C HIS A 147 -8.18 38.47 -45.35
N ASN A 148 -8.24 39.11 -44.18
CA ASN A 148 -9.46 39.43 -43.43
C ASN A 148 -10.54 38.31 -43.47
N PRO A 149 -10.17 37.06 -43.15
CA PRO A 149 -11.09 35.93 -43.19
C PRO A 149 -12.17 36.08 -42.11
N GLY A 150 -13.35 35.47 -42.34
CA GLY A 150 -14.40 35.40 -41.34
C GLY A 150 -13.99 34.55 -40.13
N LEU A 151 -14.60 34.79 -38.96
CA LEU A 151 -14.31 34.06 -37.70
C LEU A 151 -14.61 32.55 -37.75
N THR A 152 -15.34 32.10 -38.76
CA THR A 152 -15.64 30.69 -39.04
C THR A 152 -14.69 30.07 -40.06
N ASP A 153 -13.70 30.82 -40.54
CA ASP A 153 -12.70 30.30 -41.47
C ASP A 153 -11.95 29.10 -40.84
N PRO A 154 -11.91 27.94 -41.50
CA PRO A 154 -11.29 26.73 -40.95
C PRO A 154 -9.80 26.89 -40.64
N GLN A 155 -9.05 27.65 -41.44
CA GLN A 155 -7.61 27.81 -41.27
C GLN A 155 -7.30 28.69 -40.06
N LEU A 156 -8.06 29.77 -39.88
CA LEU A 156 -7.98 30.63 -38.71
C LEU A 156 -8.42 29.88 -37.42
N ARG A 157 -9.51 29.10 -37.50
CA ARG A 157 -9.98 28.24 -36.39
C ARG A 157 -8.92 27.23 -35.97
N GLN A 158 -8.22 26.61 -36.93
CA GLN A 158 -7.17 25.64 -36.65
C GLN A 158 -6.01 26.28 -35.87
N LEU A 159 -5.61 27.51 -36.22
CA LEU A 159 -4.57 28.22 -35.49
C LEU A 159 -5.01 28.57 -34.06
N ILE A 160 -6.23 29.09 -33.90
CA ILE A 160 -6.75 29.43 -32.56
C ILE A 160 -6.78 28.17 -31.68
N ALA A 161 -7.21 27.03 -32.23
CA ALA A 161 -7.24 25.75 -31.52
C ALA A 161 -5.85 25.16 -31.22
N ALA A 162 -4.78 25.66 -31.86
CA ALA A 162 -3.41 25.23 -31.59
C ALA A 162 -2.82 25.85 -30.31
N HIS A 163 -3.53 26.80 -29.68
CA HIS A 163 -3.15 27.33 -28.38
C HIS A 163 -3.14 26.24 -27.32
N ILE A 164 -2.04 26.18 -26.58
CA ILE A 164 -1.90 25.27 -25.46
C ILE A 164 -2.14 26.07 -24.19
N ASP A 165 -3.05 25.59 -23.34
CA ASP A 165 -3.20 26.09 -21.97
C ASP A 165 -2.02 25.58 -21.14
N ASP A 166 -1.08 26.49 -20.84
CA ASP A 166 0.21 26.20 -20.24
C ASP A 166 0.08 25.61 -18.84
N ASP A 167 -0.83 26.16 -18.03
CA ASP A 167 -1.11 25.71 -16.67
C ASP A 167 -1.78 24.33 -16.66
N SER A 168 -2.78 24.12 -17.52
CA SER A 168 -3.45 22.82 -17.63
C SER A 168 -2.53 21.72 -18.17
N PHE A 169 -1.68 22.03 -19.15
CA PHE A 169 -0.75 21.07 -19.72
C PHE A 169 0.24 20.54 -18.68
N CYS A 170 0.89 21.43 -17.92
CA CYS A 170 1.88 21.00 -16.94
C CYS A 170 1.24 20.23 -15.77
N ARG A 171 0.06 20.68 -15.30
CA ARG A 171 -0.68 19.97 -14.24
C ARG A 171 -1.11 18.57 -14.66
N TYR A 172 -1.51 18.41 -15.92
CA TYR A 172 -1.91 17.11 -16.44
C TYR A 172 -0.77 16.08 -16.40
N ILE A 173 0.45 16.50 -16.77
CA ILE A 173 1.63 15.62 -16.71
C ILE A 173 1.91 15.18 -15.27
N ILE A 174 1.97 16.12 -14.34
CA ILE A 174 2.21 15.83 -12.91
C ILE A 174 1.12 14.90 -12.35
N GLN A 175 -0.14 15.13 -12.74
CA GLN A 175 -1.25 14.30 -12.32
C GLN A 175 -1.11 12.86 -12.83
N GLN A 176 -0.70 12.67 -14.08
CA GLN A 176 -0.49 11.35 -14.63
C GLN A 176 0.60 10.59 -13.86
N ASP A 177 1.72 11.25 -13.57
CA ASP A 177 2.83 10.63 -12.84
C ASP A 177 2.45 10.21 -11.42
N ILE A 178 1.72 11.06 -10.69
CA ILE A 178 1.29 10.70 -9.32
C ILE A 178 0.25 9.57 -9.34
N ASP A 179 -0.64 9.55 -10.33
CA ASP A 179 -1.64 8.49 -10.49
C ASP A 179 -0.98 7.13 -10.79
N GLU A 180 0.06 7.11 -11.63
CA GLU A 180 0.85 5.92 -11.93
C GLU A 180 1.57 5.38 -10.69
N ILE A 181 2.21 6.26 -9.91
CA ILE A 181 2.88 5.88 -8.66
C ILE A 181 1.87 5.34 -7.64
N ALA A 182 0.73 6.02 -7.46
CA ALA A 182 -0.31 5.59 -6.52
C ALA A 182 -0.89 4.22 -6.89
N ALA A 183 -1.08 3.96 -8.19
CA ALA A 183 -1.51 2.65 -8.67
C ALA A 183 -0.48 1.56 -8.38
N GLY A 184 0.82 1.85 -8.61
CA GLY A 184 1.92 0.93 -8.31
C GLY A 184 2.01 0.58 -6.82
N LEU A 185 1.90 1.58 -5.95
CA LEU A 185 1.86 1.37 -4.49
C LEU A 185 0.66 0.50 -4.10
N ARG A 186 -0.54 0.79 -4.63
CA ARG A 186 -1.73 0.00 -4.33
C ARG A 186 -1.60 -1.47 -4.73
N GLU A 187 -0.97 -1.75 -5.86
CA GLU A 187 -0.74 -3.13 -6.30
C GLU A 187 0.29 -3.85 -5.41
N ALA A 188 1.34 -3.16 -4.96
CA ALA A 188 2.32 -3.72 -4.02
C ALA A 188 1.67 -4.11 -2.68
N HIS A 189 0.68 -3.35 -2.23
CA HIS A 189 -0.08 -3.59 -1.00
C HIS A 189 -1.31 -4.49 -1.17
N ARG A 190 -1.52 -5.08 -2.35
CA ARG A 190 -2.77 -5.79 -2.68
C ARG A 190 -3.08 -6.95 -1.74
N GLU A 191 -2.09 -7.77 -1.39
CA GLU A 191 -2.27 -8.91 -0.48
C GLU A 191 -2.61 -8.45 0.95
N ASP A 192 -1.98 -7.38 1.43
CA ASP A 192 -2.24 -6.81 2.75
C ASP A 192 -3.62 -6.11 2.81
N PHE A 193 -4.02 -5.41 1.74
CA PHE A 193 -5.28 -4.67 1.68
C PHE A 193 -6.51 -5.58 1.55
N PHE A 194 -6.39 -6.72 0.86
CA PHE A 194 -7.47 -7.72 0.72
C PHE A 194 -7.39 -8.87 1.74
N SER A 195 -6.37 -8.88 2.60
CA SER A 195 -6.35 -9.75 3.78
C SER A 195 -7.45 -9.32 4.75
N VAL A 196 -8.65 -9.85 4.52
CA VAL A 196 -9.77 -9.75 5.45
C VAL A 196 -9.28 -10.31 6.77
N PRO A 197 -9.26 -9.53 7.88
CA PRO A 197 -8.93 -10.07 9.20
C PRO A 197 -9.75 -11.33 9.41
N GLU A 198 -9.14 -12.43 9.87
CA GLU A 198 -9.91 -13.68 10.10
C GLU A 198 -11.13 -13.44 11.02
N ASP A 199 -11.05 -12.40 11.85
CA ASP A 199 -12.10 -11.91 12.74
C ASP A 199 -13.11 -10.94 12.11
N ASN A 200 -13.11 -10.71 10.78
CA ASN A 200 -14.07 -9.80 10.16
C ASN A 200 -15.49 -10.37 10.31
N PRO A 201 -16.38 -9.69 11.07
CA PRO A 201 -17.73 -10.18 11.34
C PRO A 201 -18.57 -10.37 10.06
N LEU A 202 -18.22 -9.70 8.96
CA LEU A 202 -18.91 -9.81 7.67
C LEU A 202 -18.64 -11.14 6.96
N LYS A 203 -17.45 -11.74 7.13
CA LYS A 203 -17.12 -13.05 6.52
C LYS A 203 -18.00 -14.15 7.13
N GLY A 204 -18.18 -14.11 8.46
CA GLY A 204 -19.11 -14.99 9.17
C GLY A 204 -20.58 -14.78 8.79
N LEU A 205 -20.99 -13.55 8.42
CA LEU A 205 -22.34 -13.25 7.92
C LEU A 205 -22.57 -13.85 6.52
N LEU A 206 -21.59 -13.74 5.62
CA LEU A 206 -21.69 -14.25 4.24
C LEU A 206 -21.74 -15.78 4.22
N GLU A 207 -20.87 -16.45 4.97
CA GLU A 207 -20.87 -17.92 5.11
C GLU A 207 -22.21 -18.43 5.66
N ALA A 208 -22.76 -17.76 6.67
CA ALA A 208 -24.04 -18.17 7.24
C ALA A 208 -25.23 -17.87 6.32
N ALA A 209 -25.19 -16.77 5.56
CA ALA A 209 -26.21 -16.48 4.56
C ALA A 209 -26.22 -17.53 3.43
N THR A 210 -25.04 -18.05 3.06
CA THR A 210 -24.92 -19.16 2.09
C THR A 210 -25.41 -20.49 2.66
N GLU A 211 -25.24 -20.76 3.95
CA GLU A 211 -25.78 -21.97 4.60
C GLU A 211 -27.32 -21.92 4.73
N ILE A 212 -27.92 -20.75 5.00
CA ILE A 212 -29.39 -20.58 5.11
C ILE A 212 -30.08 -20.73 3.74
N THR A 213 -29.39 -20.43 2.64
CA THR A 213 -29.92 -20.55 1.27
C THR A 213 -29.77 -21.96 0.68
N ASN A 214 -29.14 -22.89 1.40
CA ASN A 214 -28.97 -24.27 0.96
C ASN A 214 -30.30 -25.05 1.12
N PRO A 215 -30.91 -25.58 0.03
CA PRO A 215 -32.27 -26.13 0.03
C PRO A 215 -32.50 -27.36 0.94
N ASP A 216 -31.43 -28.03 1.38
CA ASP A 216 -31.49 -29.18 2.29
C ASP A 216 -31.39 -28.81 3.79
N SER A 217 -31.20 -27.53 4.12
CA SER A 217 -31.01 -27.10 5.51
C SER A 217 -32.33 -26.62 6.14
N ASP A 218 -32.66 -27.15 7.32
CA ASP A 218 -33.81 -26.65 8.12
C ASP A 218 -33.58 -25.18 8.49
N PRO A 219 -34.37 -24.23 7.97
CA PRO A 219 -34.14 -22.79 8.14
C PRO A 219 -34.21 -22.35 9.60
N GLU A 220 -34.92 -23.09 10.46
CA GLU A 220 -34.93 -22.83 11.91
C GLU A 220 -33.60 -23.23 12.56
N GLN A 221 -33.00 -24.36 12.16
CA GLN A 221 -31.69 -24.77 12.69
C GLN A 221 -30.56 -23.86 12.19
N ALA A 222 -30.61 -23.45 10.92
CA ALA A 222 -29.63 -22.52 10.36
C ALA A 222 -29.65 -21.16 11.08
N SER A 223 -30.86 -20.65 11.38
CA SER A 223 -31.03 -19.41 12.15
C SER A 223 -30.49 -19.53 13.59
N LEU A 224 -30.68 -20.68 14.25
CA LEU A 224 -30.15 -20.92 15.59
C LEU A 224 -28.62 -21.08 15.58
N ALA A 225 -28.07 -21.76 14.57
CA ALA A 225 -26.63 -21.88 14.37
C ALA A 225 -25.97 -20.51 14.13
N PHE A 226 -26.64 -19.63 13.37
CA PHE A 226 -26.20 -18.25 13.14
C PHE A 226 -26.13 -17.44 14.44
N ILE A 227 -27.19 -17.47 15.26
CA ILE A 227 -27.22 -16.78 16.56
C ILE A 227 -26.11 -17.32 17.47
N CYS A 228 -25.89 -18.63 17.49
CA CYS A 228 -24.80 -19.24 18.25
C CYS A 228 -23.42 -18.79 17.75
N LYS A 229 -23.15 -18.78 16.43
CA LYS A 229 -21.87 -18.30 15.86
C LYS A 229 -21.60 -16.83 16.23
N ARG A 230 -22.65 -15.98 16.22
CA ARG A 230 -22.57 -14.56 16.61
C ARG A 230 -22.34 -14.33 18.11
N LEU A 231 -22.85 -15.21 18.95
CA LEU A 231 -22.59 -15.22 20.40
C LEU A 231 -21.29 -15.96 20.77
N ARG A 232 -20.50 -16.41 19.77
CA ARG A 232 -19.31 -17.28 19.94
C ARG A 232 -19.60 -18.58 20.70
N LEU A 233 -20.81 -19.12 20.54
CA LEU A 233 -21.28 -20.38 21.12
C LEU A 233 -21.18 -21.51 20.09
N ASN A 234 -20.69 -22.68 20.50
CA ASN A 234 -20.61 -23.84 19.62
C ASN A 234 -21.92 -24.65 19.64
N PHE A 235 -22.74 -24.48 18.61
CA PHE A 235 -24.05 -25.14 18.51
C PHE A 235 -23.99 -26.68 18.57
N LYS A 236 -22.90 -27.29 18.12
CA LYS A 236 -22.71 -28.76 18.16
C LYS A 236 -22.44 -29.27 19.58
N LYS A 237 -21.92 -28.42 20.48
CA LYS A 237 -21.60 -28.77 21.87
C LYS A 237 -22.77 -28.55 22.84
N LEU A 238 -23.86 -27.92 22.41
CA LEU A 238 -25.06 -27.74 23.23
C LEU A 238 -25.84 -29.05 23.39
N SER A 239 -26.23 -29.36 24.62
CA SER A 239 -27.13 -30.47 24.96
C SER A 239 -28.52 -30.29 24.37
N GLY A 240 -29.30 -31.37 24.30
CA GLY A 240 -30.67 -31.34 23.77
C GLY A 240 -31.60 -30.41 24.54
N GLU A 241 -31.37 -30.19 25.83
CA GLU A 241 -32.17 -29.27 26.66
C GLU A 241 -31.76 -27.81 26.45
N GLU A 242 -30.46 -27.52 26.34
CA GLU A 242 -29.95 -26.18 26.05
C GLU A 242 -30.40 -25.68 24.67
N LYS A 243 -30.43 -26.56 23.67
CA LYS A 243 -30.98 -26.23 22.34
C LYS A 243 -32.47 -25.86 22.41
N LYS A 244 -33.25 -26.55 23.25
CA LYS A 244 -34.68 -26.24 23.48
C LYS A 244 -34.87 -24.88 24.18
N TRP A 245 -34.03 -24.56 25.15
CA TRP A 245 -34.04 -23.25 25.81
C TRP A 245 -33.64 -22.13 24.86
N LEU A 246 -32.59 -22.34 24.06
CA LEU A 246 -32.13 -21.38 23.07
C LEU A 246 -33.21 -21.12 22.01
N LYS A 247 -33.93 -22.16 21.59
CA LYS A 247 -35.13 -22.03 20.72
C LYS A 247 -36.23 -21.20 21.38
N LYS A 248 -36.58 -21.46 22.65
CA LYS A 248 -37.59 -20.68 23.39
C LYS A 248 -37.21 -19.21 23.56
N ILE A 249 -35.92 -18.92 23.78
CA ILE A 249 -35.40 -17.55 23.92
C ILE A 249 -35.41 -16.85 22.56
N ALA A 250 -34.97 -17.54 21.50
CA ALA A 250 -34.95 -16.99 20.14
C ALA A 250 -36.36 -16.66 19.63
N GLN A 251 -37.38 -17.44 19.97
CA GLN A 251 -38.79 -17.15 19.66
C GLN A 251 -39.35 -15.89 20.34
N LYS A 252 -38.71 -15.40 21.41
CA LYS A 252 -39.06 -14.13 22.06
C LYS A 252 -38.40 -12.92 21.39
N SER A 253 -37.45 -13.14 20.48
CA SER A 253 -36.81 -12.08 19.70
C SER A 253 -37.67 -11.69 18.49
N ASP A 254 -37.80 -10.39 18.24
CA ASP A 254 -38.56 -9.87 17.09
C ASP A 254 -37.92 -10.22 15.73
N LEU A 255 -36.67 -10.70 15.72
CA LEU A 255 -35.94 -11.11 14.51
C LEU A 255 -36.44 -12.43 13.89
N LEU A 256 -37.17 -13.26 14.65
CA LEU A 256 -37.70 -14.56 14.20
C LEU A 256 -39.23 -14.58 14.06
N LYS A 257 -39.92 -13.49 14.41
CA LYS A 257 -41.34 -13.35 14.07
C LYS A 257 -41.44 -13.18 12.56
N LYS A 258 -41.97 -14.19 11.87
CA LYS A 258 -42.30 -14.10 10.44
C LYS A 258 -43.02 -12.76 10.17
N PRO A 259 -42.65 -11.98 9.15
CA PRO A 259 -43.46 -10.84 8.74
C PRO A 259 -44.82 -11.40 8.36
N THR A 260 -45.86 -10.99 9.08
CA THR A 260 -47.24 -11.27 8.70
C THR A 260 -47.42 -10.77 7.26
N PRO A 261 -47.83 -11.61 6.30
CA PRO A 261 -48.12 -11.13 4.96
C PRO A 261 -49.36 -10.25 5.07
N GLN A 262 -49.20 -8.93 5.04
CA GLN A 262 -50.30 -8.01 4.83
C GLN A 262 -50.77 -8.18 3.38
N ARG A 263 -51.61 -9.19 3.14
CA ARG A 263 -52.48 -9.29 1.97
C ARG A 263 -53.75 -8.48 2.27
N GLY A 264 -54.09 -7.60 1.34
CA GLY A 264 -54.96 -6.42 1.49
C GLY A 264 -56.34 -6.58 2.15
N ARG A 265 -56.83 -5.42 2.63
CA ARG A 265 -58.22 -4.94 2.78
C ARG A 265 -58.08 -3.50 3.35
N LYS A 266 -58.54 -2.41 2.75
CA LYS A 266 -59.56 -2.13 1.73
C LYS A 266 -59.04 -1.06 0.79
#